data_AF-A0A7S0VY79-F1
#
_entry.id   AF-A0A7S0VY79-F1
#
_cell.length_a   1.000
_cell.length_b   1.000
_cell.length_c   1.000
_cell.angle_alpha   90.00
_cell.angle_beta   90.00
_cell.angle_gamma   90.00
#
_symmetry.space_group_name_H-M   'P 1'
#
loop_
_entity.id
_entity.type
_entity.pdbx_description
1 polymer ?
#
loop_
_entity_poly.entity_id
_entity_poly.type
_entity_poly.pdbx_seq_one_letter_code
_entity_poly.pdbx_strand_id
1 'polypeptide(L)'
;MAAAQQEAMKGAGLLEVVEAKGVIDGLDALSDGARRALMEELPEGDRTESGLREVVRSPQLQQAVGQLDHVMQSGQGRELLMSMGIPPPEGFDNMGPAAVRAFLQGIQDKADRDAMKD
;
A
#
# COMPACT_ATOMS: atom_id res chain seq x y z
N MET A 1 27.36 1.17 -23.70
CA MET A 1 26.31 2.02 -23.07
C MET A 1 25.19 1.15 -22.48
N ALA A 2 25.51 0.17 -21.64
CA ALA A 2 24.51 -0.76 -21.06
C ALA A 2 24.34 -0.60 -19.54
N ALA A 3 25.26 0.07 -18.86
CA ALA A 3 25.22 0.23 -17.40
C ALA A 3 24.19 1.27 -16.91
N ALA A 4 23.91 2.31 -17.71
CA ALA A 4 23.00 3.39 -17.31
C ALA A 4 21.50 3.02 -17.39
N GLN A 5 21.14 1.92 -18.06
CA GLN A 5 19.75 1.44 -18.11
C GLN A 5 19.41 0.46 -16.99
N GLN A 6 20.40 -0.07 -16.26
CA GLN A 6 20.16 -0.95 -15.10
C GLN A 6 19.94 -0.17 -13.79
N GLU A 7 20.38 1.09 -13.69
CA GLU A 7 20.15 1.90 -12.47
C GLU A 7 18.76 2.53 -12.39
N ALA A 8 18.02 2.60 -13.51
CA ALA A 8 16.63 3.09 -13.55
C ALA A 8 15.59 1.99 -13.26
N MET A 9 16.02 0.73 -13.09
CA MET A 9 15.18 -0.40 -12.65
C MET A 9 15.33 -0.70 -11.15
N LYS A 10 15.91 0.21 -10.35
CA LYS A 10 15.70 0.24 -8.90
C LYS A 10 14.24 0.65 -8.68
N GLY A 11 13.33 -0.32 -8.76
CA GLY A 11 11.91 -0.06 -8.68
C GLY A 11 11.59 0.67 -7.39
N ALA A 12 10.79 1.73 -7.51
CA ALA A 12 10.29 2.47 -6.38
C ALA A 12 9.58 1.50 -5.44
N GLY A 13 10.20 1.23 -4.29
CA GLY A 13 9.59 0.42 -3.24
C GLY A 13 8.38 1.16 -2.67
N LEU A 14 7.50 0.44 -1.98
CA LEU A 14 6.36 1.06 -1.28
C LEU A 14 6.77 2.23 -0.38
N LEU A 15 8.00 2.20 0.17
CA LEU A 15 8.55 3.27 0.99
C LEU A 15 8.82 4.59 0.26
N GLU A 16 9.03 4.58 -1.08
CA GLU A 16 9.13 5.81 -1.87
C GLU A 16 7.77 6.40 -2.23
N VAL A 17 6.71 5.58 -2.20
CA VAL A 17 5.34 6.00 -2.56
C VAL A 17 4.54 6.40 -1.32
N VAL A 18 4.75 5.72 -0.20
CA VAL A 18 4.05 5.92 1.08
C VAL A 18 4.85 6.88 1.95
N GLU A 19 4.97 8.14 1.52
CA GLU A 19 5.52 9.20 2.35
C GLU A 19 4.47 9.68 3.37
N ALA A 20 4.87 9.86 4.63
CA ALA A 20 3.97 10.26 5.71
C ALA A 20 3.16 11.54 5.38
N LYS A 21 3.74 12.49 4.64
CA LYS A 21 3.04 13.68 4.18
C LYS A 21 1.92 13.34 3.19
N GLY A 22 2.22 12.54 2.16
CA GLY A 22 1.23 12.11 1.17
C GLY A 22 0.10 11.28 1.78
N VAL A 23 0.42 10.43 2.75
CA VAL A 23 -0.59 9.66 3.49
C VAL A 23 -1.47 10.59 4.33
N ILE A 24 -0.90 11.58 5.03
CA ILE A 24 -1.68 12.55 5.82
C ILE A 24 -2.61 13.37 4.92
N ASP A 25 -2.09 13.89 3.80
CA ASP A 25 -2.89 14.66 2.85
C ASP A 25 -4.04 13.77 2.28
N GLY A 26 -3.77 12.49 2.04
CA GLY A 26 -4.77 11.50 1.66
C GLY A 26 -5.83 11.26 2.74
N LEU A 27 -5.44 11.13 4.00
CA LEU A 27 -6.37 10.96 5.14
C LEU A 27 -7.35 12.14 5.26
N ASP A 28 -6.87 13.35 5.01
CA ASP A 28 -7.69 14.56 5.04
C ASP A 28 -8.69 14.61 3.88
N ALA A 29 -8.35 14.01 2.73
CA ALA A 29 -9.23 13.88 1.57
C ALA A 29 -10.24 12.73 1.64
N LEU A 30 -10.08 11.79 2.58
CA LEU A 30 -11.02 10.67 2.76
C LEU A 30 -12.41 11.16 3.19
N SER A 31 -13.44 10.36 2.88
CA SER A 31 -14.77 10.57 3.45
C SER A 31 -14.77 10.29 4.95
N ASP A 32 -15.73 10.87 5.69
CA ASP A 32 -15.87 10.62 7.13
C ASP A 32 -16.10 9.13 7.43
N GLY A 33 -16.81 8.42 6.56
CA GLY A 33 -17.02 6.97 6.68
C GLY A 33 -15.71 6.19 6.57
N ALA A 34 -14.88 6.53 5.58
CA ALA A 34 -13.57 5.88 5.39
C ALA A 34 -12.60 6.19 6.53
N ARG A 35 -12.57 7.43 7.03
CA ARG A 35 -11.79 7.78 8.23
C ARG A 35 -12.21 7.00 9.46
N ARG A 36 -13.52 6.83 9.68
CA ARG A 36 -14.05 6.05 10.81
C ARG A 36 -13.66 4.58 10.71
N ALA A 37 -13.79 3.98 9.52
CA ALA A 37 -13.35 2.60 9.31
C ALA A 37 -11.86 2.41 9.64
N LEU A 38 -11.00 3.35 9.22
CA LEU A 38 -9.57 3.31 9.58
C LEU A 38 -9.32 3.47 11.09
N MET A 39 -10.11 4.30 11.79
CA MET A 39 -10.00 4.44 13.24
C MET A 39 -10.42 3.17 14.00
N GLU A 40 -11.30 2.34 13.46
CA GLU A 40 -11.72 1.08 14.08
C GLU A 40 -10.60 0.03 14.08
N GLU A 41 -9.72 0.08 13.08
CA GLU A 41 -8.54 -0.78 12.94
C GLU A 41 -7.36 -0.35 13.84
N LEU A 42 -7.46 0.82 14.49
CA LEU A 42 -6.43 1.27 15.44
C LEU A 42 -6.50 0.46 16.75
N PRO A 43 -5.36 0.33 17.46
CA PRO A 43 -5.29 -0.30 18.77
C PRO A 43 -6.34 0.25 19.74
N GLU A 44 -6.84 -0.61 20.63
CA GLU A 44 -7.78 -0.20 21.68
C GLU A 44 -7.13 0.89 22.54
N GLY A 45 -7.71 2.09 22.53
CA GLY A 45 -7.18 3.28 23.22
C GLY A 45 -6.84 4.44 22.29
N ASP A 46 -6.52 4.16 21.01
CA ASP A 46 -6.03 5.17 20.05
C ASP A 46 -6.99 5.41 18.88
N ARG A 47 -8.26 4.99 19.00
CA ARG A 47 -9.31 5.14 17.97
C ARG A 47 -9.81 6.58 17.80
N THR A 48 -8.88 7.48 17.53
CA THR A 48 -9.11 8.92 17.34
C THR A 48 -8.35 9.41 16.12
N GLU A 49 -8.72 10.57 15.59
CA GLU A 49 -7.99 11.19 14.47
C GLU A 49 -6.54 11.51 14.83
N SER A 50 -6.27 11.86 16.09
CA SER A 50 -4.91 12.08 16.57
C SER A 50 -4.11 10.78 16.53
N GLY A 51 -4.69 9.69 17.04
CA GLY A 51 -4.05 8.38 17.02
C GLY A 51 -3.76 7.88 15.60
N LEU A 52 -4.68 8.14 14.65
CA LEU A 52 -4.46 7.83 13.24
C LEU A 52 -3.24 8.58 12.67
N ARG A 53 -3.11 9.88 12.94
CA ARG A 53 -1.96 10.69 12.50
C ARG A 53 -0.65 10.26 13.20
N GLU A 54 -0.71 9.84 14.45
CA GLU A 54 0.44 9.32 15.18
C GLU A 54 0.92 8.00 14.60
N VAL A 55 0.00 7.07 14.27
CA VAL A 55 0.35 5.81 13.60
C VAL A 55 0.98 6.07 12.24
N VAL A 56 0.48 7.02 11.44
CA VAL A 56 1.07 7.36 10.14
C VAL A 56 2.52 7.86 10.27
N ARG A 57 2.84 8.56 11.35
CA ARG A 57 4.20 9.05 11.64
C ARG A 57 5.07 8.06 12.39
N SER A 58 4.50 6.91 12.77
CA SER A 58 5.18 5.94 13.62
C SER A 58 6.27 5.18 12.85
N PRO A 59 7.42 4.90 13.49
CA PRO A 59 8.42 4.00 12.93
C PRO A 59 7.86 2.59 12.66
N GLN A 60 6.87 2.16 13.44
CA GLN A 60 6.24 0.84 13.31
C GLN A 60 5.52 0.70 11.97
N LEU A 61 4.80 1.73 11.53
CA LEU A 61 4.16 1.72 10.22
C LEU A 61 5.22 1.65 9.11
N GLN A 62 6.29 2.44 9.20
CA GLN A 62 7.37 2.40 8.21
C GLN A 62 8.03 1.02 8.12
N GLN A 63 8.23 0.36 9.27
CA GLN A 63 8.75 -1.01 9.31
C GLN A 63 7.78 -2.01 8.68
N ALA A 64 6.48 -1.90 8.98
CA ALA A 64 5.45 -2.75 8.40
C ALA A 64 5.36 -2.59 6.87
N VAL A 65 5.43 -1.35 6.37
CA VAL A 65 5.46 -1.04 4.94
C VAL A 65 6.73 -1.61 4.28
N GLY A 66 7.88 -1.53 4.93
CA GLY A 66 9.12 -2.14 4.43
C GLY A 66 9.07 -3.67 4.38
N GLN A 67 8.43 -4.31 5.37
CA GLN A 67 8.20 -5.76 5.35
C GLN A 67 7.24 -6.16 4.23
N LEU A 68 6.17 -5.39 4.03
CA LEU A 68 5.25 -5.60 2.92
C LEU A 68 5.99 -5.48 1.59
N ASP A 69 6.78 -4.43 1.38
CA ASP A 69 7.60 -4.24 0.17
C ASP A 69 8.47 -5.48 -0.14
N HIS A 70 9.11 -6.05 0.87
CA HIS A 70 9.91 -7.27 0.72
C HIS A 70 9.08 -8.51 0.37
N VAL A 71 7.92 -8.70 1.00
CA VAL A 71 6.99 -9.80 0.68
C VAL A 71 6.49 -9.70 -0.75
N MET A 72 6.23 -8.48 -1.23
CA MET A 72 5.79 -8.23 -2.60
C MET A 72 6.88 -8.54 -3.60
N GLN A 73 8.12 -8.11 -3.35
CA GLN A 73 9.25 -8.35 -4.25
C GLN A 73 9.71 -9.82 -4.25
N SER A 74 9.47 -10.57 -3.18
CA SER A 74 9.83 -11.99 -3.06
C SER A 74 8.82 -12.95 -3.70
N GLY A 75 7.76 -12.42 -4.35
CA GLY A 75 6.72 -13.23 -5.00
C GLY A 75 5.70 -13.81 -4.02
N GLN A 76 5.76 -13.47 -2.74
CA GLN A 76 4.83 -13.95 -1.71
C GLN A 76 3.58 -13.06 -1.58
N GLY A 77 3.54 -11.92 -2.27
CA GLY A 77 2.39 -11.01 -2.29
C GLY A 77 1.12 -11.58 -2.93
N ARG A 78 1.21 -12.72 -3.62
CA ARG A 78 0.07 -13.36 -4.30
C ARG A 78 -1.04 -13.76 -3.33
N GLU A 79 -0.68 -14.39 -2.22
CA GLU A 79 -1.64 -14.82 -1.19
C GLU A 79 -2.32 -13.63 -0.51
N LEU A 80 -1.57 -12.53 -0.30
CA LEU A 80 -2.12 -11.28 0.24
C LEU A 80 -3.14 -10.64 -0.71
N LEU A 81 -2.86 -10.62 -2.02
CA LEU A 81 -3.82 -10.15 -3.01
C LEU A 81 -5.11 -10.97 -2.99
N MET A 82 -4.98 -12.31 -2.94
CA MET A 82 -6.14 -13.20 -2.88
C MET A 82 -6.95 -13.04 -1.59
N SER A 83 -6.30 -12.88 -0.43
CA SER A 83 -7.02 -12.68 0.84
C SER A 83 -7.80 -11.35 0.86
N MET A 84 -7.34 -10.35 0.12
CA MET A 84 -8.05 -9.08 -0.09
C MET A 84 -9.08 -9.14 -1.24
N GLY A 85 -9.24 -10.29 -1.90
CA GLY A 85 -10.15 -10.46 -3.03
C GLY A 85 -9.71 -9.74 -4.30
N ILE A 86 -8.42 -9.42 -4.43
CA ILE A 86 -7.82 -8.80 -5.60
C ILE A 86 -7.16 -9.92 -6.42
N PRO A 87 -7.62 -10.22 -7.65
CA PRO A 87 -6.98 -11.24 -8.47
C PRO A 87 -5.57 -10.78 -8.85
N PRO A 88 -4.52 -11.55 -8.54
CA PRO A 88 -3.16 -11.20 -8.92
C PRO A 88 -3.01 -11.30 -10.45
N PRO A 89 -2.29 -10.37 -11.08
CA PRO A 89 -2.05 -10.43 -12.52
C PRO A 89 -1.21 -11.64 -12.90
N GLU A 90 -1.28 -12.04 -14.17
CA GLU A 90 -0.48 -13.16 -14.66
C GLU A 90 1.01 -12.88 -14.51
N GLY A 91 1.75 -13.88 -14.01
CA GLY A 91 3.20 -13.76 -13.78
C GLY A 91 3.61 -12.92 -12.58
N PHE A 92 2.68 -12.55 -11.68
CA PHE A 92 2.95 -11.75 -10.48
C PHE A 92 4.18 -12.22 -9.67
N ASP A 93 4.33 -13.53 -9.52
CA ASP A 93 5.41 -14.16 -8.73
C ASP A 93 6.81 -13.87 -9.29
N ASN A 94 6.92 -13.49 -10.57
CA ASN A 94 8.18 -13.20 -11.26
C ASN A 94 8.38 -11.71 -11.59
N MET A 95 7.50 -10.84 -11.11
CA MET A 95 7.55 -9.41 -11.45
C MET A 95 8.64 -8.64 -10.69
N GLY A 96 9.15 -9.17 -9.58
CA GLY A 96 10.16 -8.52 -8.75
C GLY A 96 9.71 -7.10 -8.36
N PRO A 97 10.45 -6.03 -8.69
CA PRO A 97 10.05 -4.66 -8.37
C PRO A 97 8.72 -4.21 -9.01
N ALA A 98 8.33 -4.80 -10.15
CA ALA A 98 7.06 -4.48 -10.80
C ALA A 98 5.84 -5.05 -10.05
N ALA A 99 6.04 -6.01 -9.14
CA ALA A 99 4.98 -6.59 -8.31
C ALA A 99 4.30 -5.54 -7.42
N VAL A 100 5.10 -4.61 -6.88
CA VAL A 100 4.61 -3.51 -6.04
C VAL A 100 3.66 -2.60 -6.82
N ARG A 101 4.04 -2.22 -8.05
CA ARG A 101 3.19 -1.39 -8.91
C ARG A 101 1.91 -2.12 -9.30
N ALA A 102 2.02 -3.40 -9.64
CA ALA A 102 0.89 -4.23 -10.02
C ALA A 102 -0.11 -4.39 -8.85
N PHE A 103 0.38 -4.46 -7.62
CA PHE A 103 -0.43 -4.47 -6.41
C PHE A 103 -1.18 -3.17 -6.17
N LEU A 104 -0.48 -2.03 -6.22
CA LEU A 104 -1.10 -0.72 -6.06
C LEU A 104 -2.19 -0.49 -7.12
N GLN A 105 -1.93 -0.91 -8.36
CA GLN A 105 -2.92 -0.88 -9.43
C GLN A 105 -4.13 -1.78 -9.11
N GLY A 106 -3.90 -3.00 -8.62
CA GLY A 106 -4.99 -3.91 -8.25
C GLY A 106 -5.89 -3.38 -7.12
N ILE A 107 -5.31 -2.65 -6.16
CA ILE A 107 -6.08 -1.94 -5.12
C ILE A 107 -6.90 -0.82 -5.74
N GLN A 108 -6.30 0.02 -6.59
CA GLN A 108 -7.01 1.12 -7.27
C GLN A 108 -8.16 0.59 -8.12
N ASP A 109 -7.92 -0.45 -8.94
CA ASP A 109 -8.94 -1.06 -9.78
C ASP A 109 -10.09 -1.65 -8.95
N LYS A 110 -9.78 -2.19 -7.76
CA LYS A 110 -10.80 -2.67 -6.83
C LYS A 110 -11.60 -1.51 -6.25
N ALA A 111 -10.94 -0.45 -5.78
CA ALA A 111 -11.59 0.74 -5.23
C ALA A 111 -12.50 1.41 -6.26
N ASP A 112 -12.05 1.54 -7.51
CA ASP A 112 -12.85 2.12 -8.60
C ASP A 112 -14.09 1.27 -8.93
N ARG A 113 -13.94 -0.07 -8.96
CA ARG A 113 -15.07 -0.98 -9.16
C ARG A 113 -16.08 -0.92 -8.03
N ASP A 114 -15.62 -0.79 -6.79
CA ASP A 114 -16.48 -0.72 -5.62
C ASP A 114 -17.19 0.65 -5.57
N ALA A 115 -16.52 1.74 -5.96
CA ALA A 115 -17.12 3.07 -6.09
C ALA A 115 -18.14 3.19 -7.23
N MET A 116 -18.03 2.39 -8.30
CA MET A 116 -19.02 2.35 -9.39
C MET A 116 -20.30 1.58 -9.04
N LYS A 117 -20.30 0.82 -7.94
CA LYS A 117 -21.45 0.01 -7.50
C LYS A 117 -22.30 0.68 -6.43
N ASP A 118 -21.83 1.78 -5.86
CA ASP A 118 -22.54 2.64 -4.90
C ASP A 118 -23.26 3.79 -5.63
#